data_AF-A0A7V0KJU8-F1
#
_entry.id   AF-A0A7V0KJU8-F1
#
_cell.length_a   1.000
_cell.length_b   1.000
_cell.length_c   1.000
_cell.angle_alpha   90.00
_cell.angle_beta   90.00
_cell.angle_gamma   90.00
#
_symmetry.space_group_name_H-M   'P 1'
#
loop_
_entity.id
_entity.type
_entity.pdbx_description
1 polymer ?
#
loop_
_entity_poly.entity_id
_entity_poly.type
_entity_poly.pdbx_seq_one_letter_code
_entity_poly.pdbx_strand_id
1 'polypeptide(L)' 'GNKGIPPETISHALDELYPPEEEVRIALELARTRMTRYRGLDRTTRMRRTLNFLLRRGFDLSLARKAVREAEKELA' A
#
# COMPACT_ATOMS: atom_id res chain seq x y z
N GLY A 1 -4.20 -23.30 9.65
CA GLY A 1 -3.32 -22.98 10.78
C GLY A 1 -2.62 -21.66 10.53
N ASN A 2 -2.97 -20.67 11.35
CA ASN A 2 -2.34 -19.38 11.60
C ASN A 2 -1.03 -19.05 10.83
N LYS A 3 -1.07 -18.07 9.91
CA LYS A 3 0.06 -17.14 9.72
C LYS A 3 -0.45 -15.74 10.04
N GLY A 4 -0.43 -15.46 11.33
CA GLY A 4 -0.69 -14.15 11.91
C GLY A 4 0.04 -13.10 11.10
N ILE A 5 -0.74 -12.19 10.52
CA ILE A 5 -0.22 -10.91 10.08
C ILE A 5 0.11 -10.21 11.40
N PRO A 6 1.36 -9.84 11.66
CA PRO A 6 1.65 -8.93 12.75
C PRO A 6 0.74 -7.71 12.54
N PRO A 7 -0.02 -7.24 13.56
CA PRO A 7 -0.72 -5.99 13.44
C PRO A 7 0.32 -4.93 13.14
N GLU A 8 0.34 -4.45 11.90
CA GLU A 8 1.23 -3.39 11.48
C GLU A 8 0.71 -2.11 12.11
N THR A 9 1.11 -1.86 13.35
CA THR A 9 0.92 -0.61 14.08
C THR A 9 1.68 0.48 13.33
N ILE A 10 1.05 1.10 12.35
CA ILE A 10 1.55 2.33 11.75
C ILE A 10 0.34 3.21 11.42
N SER A 11 -0.17 3.84 12.49
CA SER A 11 -0.78 5.15 12.36
C SER A 11 0.37 6.15 12.39
N HIS A 12 0.57 6.86 11.30
CA HIS A 12 1.20 8.18 11.30
C HIS A 12 0.56 8.89 10.12
N ALA A 13 -0.26 9.86 10.44
CA ALA A 13 -1.01 10.69 9.53
C ALA A 13 -0.04 11.37 8.56
N LEU A 14 -0.41 11.39 7.28
CA LEU A 14 0.09 12.36 6.32
C LEU A 14 -0.47 13.74 6.73
N ASP A 15 0.00 14.29 7.85
CA ASP A 15 -0.40 15.63 8.33
C ASP A 15 0.37 16.75 7.59
N GLU A 16 1.28 16.38 6.69
CA GLU A 16 1.85 17.29 5.70
C GLU A 16 1.19 16.97 4.34
N LEU A 17 0.35 17.88 3.86
CA LEU A 17 -0.18 17.88 2.50
C LEU A 17 1.01 18.02 1.54
N TYR A 18 1.56 16.89 1.10
CA TYR A 18 2.51 16.86 0.01
C TYR A 18 1.88 17.48 -1.25
N PRO A 19 2.67 18.12 -2.12
CA PRO A 19 2.21 18.43 -3.48
C PRO A 19 1.64 17.15 -4.14
N PRO A 20 0.59 17.24 -4.96
CA PRO A 20 -0.07 16.04 -5.52
C PRO A 20 0.87 15.07 -6.24
N GLU A 21 1.90 15.57 -6.92
CA GLU A 21 2.91 14.76 -7.59
C GLU A 21 3.76 13.93 -6.61
N GLU A 22 4.09 14.53 -5.48
CA GLU A 22 4.84 13.91 -4.40
C GLU A 22 3.97 12.87 -3.68
N GLU A 23 2.69 13.18 -3.46
CA GLU A 23 1.72 12.23 -2.91
C GLU A 23 1.61 10.95 -3.77
N VAL A 24 1.56 11.11 -5.11
CA VAL A 24 1.54 9.99 -6.06
C VAL A 24 2.81 9.14 -5.96
N ARG A 25 3.97 9.80 -5.91
CA ARG A 25 5.27 9.13 -5.81
C ARG A 25 5.37 8.32 -4.52
N ILE A 26 5.02 8.92 -3.39
CA ILE A 26 5.04 8.27 -2.07
C ILE A 26 4.08 7.08 -2.03
N ALA A 27 2.85 7.24 -2.54
CA ALA A 27 1.86 6.15 -2.58
C ALA A 27 2.38 4.94 -3.37
N LEU A 28 3.03 5.16 -4.52
CA LEU A 28 3.58 4.11 -5.35
C LEU A 28 4.77 3.40 -4.69
N GLU A 29 5.70 4.16 -4.09
CA GLU A 29 6.85 3.60 -3.38
C GLU A 29 6.40 2.71 -2.21
N LEU A 30 5.48 3.21 -1.40
CA LEU A 30 4.88 2.47 -0.30
C LEU A 30 4.14 1.21 -0.78
N ALA A 31 3.44 1.28 -1.92
CA ALA A 31 2.80 0.12 -2.52
C ALA A 31 3.84 -0.94 -2.91
N ARG A 32 4.93 -0.57 -3.60
CA ARG A 32 6.01 -1.47 -4.01
C ARG A 32 6.65 -2.21 -2.83
N THR A 33 6.95 -1.49 -1.75
CA THR A 33 7.53 -2.08 -0.53
C THR A 33 6.58 -3.14 0.05
N ARG A 34 5.29 -2.85 0.13
CA ARG A 34 4.29 -3.79 0.66
C ARG A 34 4.07 -4.99 -0.24
N MET A 35 3.96 -4.77 -1.55
CA MET A 35 3.82 -5.85 -2.54
C MET A 35 4.97 -6.84 -2.44
N THR A 36 6.21 -6.34 -2.31
CA THR A 36 7.40 -7.17 -2.13
C THR A 36 7.34 -7.96 -0.82
N ARG A 37 6.98 -7.33 0.29
CA ARG A 37 6.79 -8.00 1.59
C ARG A 37 5.72 -9.10 1.55
N TYR A 38 4.72 -8.95 0.68
CA TYR A 38 3.59 -9.86 0.51
C TYR A 38 3.73 -10.82 -0.68
N ARG A 39 4.93 -10.97 -1.28
CA ARG A 39 5.18 -11.88 -2.42
C ARG A 39 4.71 -13.32 -2.18
N GLY A 40 4.78 -13.81 -0.93
CA GLY A 40 4.32 -15.15 -0.55
C GLY A 40 2.81 -15.31 -0.31
N LEU A 41 2.02 -14.25 -0.48
CA LEU A 41 0.56 -14.30 -0.37
C LEU A 41 -0.09 -14.40 -1.76
N ASP A 42 -1.33 -14.88 -1.80
CA ASP A 42 -2.13 -14.81 -3.02
C ASP A 42 -2.34 -13.36 -3.45
N ARG A 43 -2.46 -13.15 -4.76
CA ARG A 43 -2.60 -11.82 -5.39
C ARG A 43 -3.71 -10.99 -4.74
N THR A 44 -4.88 -11.57 -4.52
CA THR A 44 -6.05 -10.86 -3.96
C THR A 44 -5.76 -10.39 -2.53
N THR A 45 -5.20 -11.25 -1.68
CA THR A 45 -4.81 -10.89 -0.31
C THR A 45 -3.73 -9.83 -0.30
N ARG A 46 -2.71 -9.96 -1.15
CA ARG A 46 -1.61 -8.99 -1.27
C ARG A 46 -2.15 -7.61 -1.65
N MET A 47 -2.93 -7.51 -2.74
CA MET A 47 -3.52 -6.25 -3.18
C MET A 47 -4.41 -5.62 -2.10
N ARG A 48 -5.27 -6.41 -1.44
CA ARG A 48 -6.16 -5.94 -0.37
C ARG A 48 -5.39 -5.38 0.83
N ARG A 49 -4.32 -6.05 1.26
CA ARG A 49 -3.49 -5.60 2.38
C ARG A 49 -2.73 -4.32 2.04
N THR A 50 -2.19 -4.22 0.83
CA THR A 50 -1.51 -2.99 0.37
C THR A 50 -2.49 -1.82 0.28
N LEU A 51 -3.71 -2.03 -0.24
CA LEU A 51 -4.74 -1.00 -0.29
C LEU A 51 -5.11 -0.50 1.11
N ASN A 52 -5.43 -1.40 2.04
CA ASN A 52 -5.78 -1.04 3.40
C ASN A 52 -4.63 -0.30 4.13
N PHE A 53 -3.38 -0.67 3.82
CA PHE A 53 -2.22 0.02 4.36
C PHE A 53 -2.16 1.48 3.91
N LEU A 54 -2.37 1.76 2.62
CA LEU A 54 -2.36 3.12 2.09
C LEU A 54 -3.54 3.95 2.64
N LEU A 55 -4.74 3.37 2.71
CA LEU A 55 -5.91 4.07 3.27
C LEU A 55 -5.69 4.48 4.74
N ARG A 56 -5.06 3.62 5.54
CA ARG A 56 -4.69 3.96 6.94
C ARG A 56 -3.60 5.02 7.05
N ARG A 57 -2.85 5.27 5.96
CA ARG A 57 -1.87 6.35 5.88
C ARG A 57 -2.51 7.70 5.54
N GLY A 58 -3.75 7.72 5.05
CA GLY A 58 -4.48 8.94 4.68
C GLY A 58 -4.60 9.17 3.17
N PHE A 59 -4.03 8.30 2.33
CA PHE A 59 -4.22 8.40 0.88
C PHE A 59 -5.68 8.17 0.50
N ASP A 60 -6.17 8.94 -0.47
CA ASP A 60 -7.51 8.74 -1.00
C ASP A 60 -7.63 7.37 -1.72
N LEU A 61 -8.86 6.88 -1.82
CA LEU A 61 -9.15 5.57 -2.38
C LEU A 61 -8.75 5.42 -3.85
N SER A 62 -8.86 6.48 -4.65
CA SER A 62 -8.52 6.47 -6.07
C SER A 62 -7.01 6.34 -6.24
N LEU A 63 -6.23 7.18 -5.56
CA LEU A 63 -4.78 7.13 -5.60
C LEU A 63 -4.25 5.81 -5.05
N ALA A 64 -4.74 5.37 -3.89
CA ALA A 64 -4.33 4.11 -3.28
C ALA A 64 -4.59 2.91 -4.21
N ARG A 65 -5.75 2.86 -4.88
CA ARG A 65 -6.05 1.83 -5.88
C ARG A 65 -5.14 1.89 -7.10
N LYS A 66 -4.80 3.08 -7.58
CA LYS A 66 -3.87 3.27 -8.71
C LYS A 66 -2.48 2.74 -8.34
N ALA A 67 -1.92 3.19 -7.22
CA ALA A 67 -0.62 2.75 -6.72
C ALA A 67 -0.53 1.23 -6.53
N VAL A 68 -1.58 0.62 -5.92
CA VAL A 68 -1.67 -0.85 -5.75
C VAL A 68 -1.64 -1.58 -7.09
N ARG A 69 -2.38 -1.10 -8.10
CA ARG A 69 -2.41 -1.75 -9.42
C ARG A 69 -1.08 -1.64 -10.14
N GLU A 70 -0.44 -0.47 -10.11
CA GLU A 70 0.86 -0.27 -10.76
C GLU A 70 1.94 -1.13 -10.09
N ALA A 71 2.02 -1.13 -8.75
CA ALA A 71 2.97 -1.97 -8.03
C ALA A 71 2.74 -3.47 -8.23
N GLU A 72 1.48 -3.91 -8.41
CA GLU A 72 1.19 -5.32 -8.73
C GLU A 72 1.63 -5.70 -10.15
N LYS A 73 1.52 -4.79 -11.13
CA LYS A 73 2.00 -5.04 -12.50
C LYS A 73 3.52 -5.17 -12.55
N GLU A 74 4.24 -4.36 -11.79
CA GLU A 74 5.71 -4.41 -11.71
C GLU A 74 6.22 -5.68 -11.01
N LEU A 75 5.36 -6.35 -10.26
CA LEU A 75 5.69 -7.55 -9.53
C LEU A 75 5.53 -8.84 -10.38
N ALA A 76 4.66 -8.79 -11.38
CA ALA A 76 4.33 -9.90 -12.27
C ALA A 76 5.43 -10.12 -13.31
#